data_AF-A0A958E9Q1-F1
#
_entry.id   AF-A0A958E9Q1-F1
#
_cell.length_a   1.000
_cell.length_b   1.000
_cell.length_c   1.000
_cell.angle_alpha   90.00
_cell.angle_beta   90.00
_cell.angle_gamma   90.00
#
_symmetry.space_group_name_H-M   'P 1'
#
loop_
_entity.id
_entity.type
_entity.pdbx_description
1 polymer ?
#
loop_
_entity_poly.entity_id
_entity_poly.type
_entity_poly.pdbx_seq_one_letter_code
_entity_poly.pdbx_strand_id
1 'polypeptide(L)'
;MYQNPFARALSIKERIASFWVTMGGCGISPIGPGTVGSIAGCGLFWLALPWAFSLKLATIGFAFVISIVAIEYLQRRNDAVKDASWIVIDEGVGVWIALLSWDGSIDMMVASFV
;
A
#
# COMPACT_ATOMS: atom_id res chain seq x y z
N MET A 1 -7.25 1.40 20.40
CA MET A 1 -8.21 0.71 19.51
C MET A 1 -8.97 1.76 18.69
N TYR A 2 -8.33 2.30 17.66
CA TYR A 2 -9.00 3.10 16.62
C TYR A 2 -8.42 2.63 15.28
N GLN A 3 -9.03 1.58 14.72
CA GLN A 3 -8.52 0.91 13.52
C GLN A 3 -9.04 1.51 12.21
N ASN A 4 -9.81 2.59 12.29
CA ASN A 4 -10.35 3.27 11.11
C ASN A 4 -9.98 4.76 11.16
N PRO A 5 -9.07 5.26 10.30
CA PRO A 5 -8.68 6.67 10.29
C PRO A 5 -9.83 7.60 9.92
N PHE A 6 -10.86 7.09 9.23
CA PHE A 6 -12.00 7.87 8.73
C PHE A 6 -13.14 8.05 9.74
N ALA A 7 -13.09 7.39 10.90
CA ALA A 7 -14.13 7.50 11.91
C ALA A 7 -14.06 8.81 12.75
N ARG A 8 -12.98 9.59 12.60
CA ARG A 8 -12.84 10.93 13.20
C ARG A 8 -13.05 12.05 12.17
N ALA A 9 -13.25 13.27 12.66
CA ALA A 9 -13.25 14.45 11.79
C ALA A 9 -11.84 14.68 11.21
N LEU A 10 -11.70 14.48 9.90
CA LEU A 10 -10.47 14.64 9.15
C LEU A 10 -10.56 15.85 8.22
N SER A 11 -9.47 16.61 8.11
CA SER A 11 -9.28 17.54 6.99
C SER A 11 -9.19 16.80 5.65
N ILE A 12 -9.43 17.50 4.54
CA ILE A 12 -9.35 16.91 3.19
C ILE A 12 -7.99 16.26 2.91
N LYS A 13 -6.90 16.90 3.37
CA LYS A 13 -5.53 16.41 3.20
C LYS A 13 -5.31 15.11 3.97
N GLU A 14 -5.82 15.02 5.19
CA GLU A 14 -5.74 13.78 5.98
C GLU A 14 -6.59 12.66 5.38
N ARG A 15 -7.76 12.98 4.81
CA ARG A 15 -8.59 11.98 4.10
C ARG A 15 -7.85 11.42 2.89
N ILE A 16 -7.24 12.27 2.07
CA ILE A 16 -6.47 11.85 0.89
C ILE A 16 -5.28 10.98 1.33
N ALA A 17 -4.50 11.44 2.32
CA ALA A 17 -3.37 10.68 2.84
C ALA A 17 -3.81 9.33 3.44
N SER A 18 -4.89 9.30 4.21
CA SER A 18 -5.43 8.07 4.80
C SER A 18 -5.93 7.11 3.72
N PHE A 19 -6.59 7.62 2.67
CA PHE A 19 -7.05 6.81 1.55
C PHE A 19 -5.87 6.20 0.79
N TRP A 20 -4.81 6.98 0.58
CA TRP A 20 -3.58 6.50 -0.04
C TRP A 20 -2.94 5.37 0.77
N VAL A 21 -2.63 5.61 2.06
CA VAL A 21 -1.88 4.63 2.88
C VAL A 21 -2.71 3.41 3.29
N THR A 22 -4.04 3.48 3.23
CA THR A 22 -4.93 2.32 3.40
C THR A 22 -5.13 1.52 2.11
N MET A 23 -4.47 1.89 1.01
CA MET A 23 -4.70 1.35 -0.33
C MET A 23 -6.19 1.39 -0.75
N GLY A 24 -6.81 2.56 -0.61
CA GLY A 24 -8.20 2.77 -0.98
C GLY A 24 -9.22 2.17 0.00
N GLY A 25 -8.80 1.86 1.22
CA GLY A 25 -9.65 1.31 2.29
C GLY A 25 -9.39 -0.17 2.62
N CYS A 26 -8.52 -0.87 1.89
CA CYS A 26 -8.07 -2.23 2.20
C CYS A 26 -7.55 -2.37 3.63
N GLY A 27 -6.81 -1.36 4.12
CA GLY A 27 -6.29 -1.32 5.49
C GLY A 27 -7.35 -1.27 6.59
N ILE A 28 -8.63 -1.05 6.26
CA ILE A 28 -9.75 -1.07 7.21
C ILE A 28 -10.37 -2.48 7.29
N SER A 29 -9.86 -3.45 6.51
CA SER A 29 -10.38 -4.82 6.53
C SER A 29 -10.38 -5.40 7.96
N PRO A 30 -11.49 -6.01 8.42
CA PRO A 30 -11.52 -6.70 9.70
C PRO A 30 -10.70 -8.00 9.70
N ILE A 31 -10.36 -8.53 8.52
CA ILE A 31 -9.59 -9.76 8.34
C ILE A 31 -8.21 -9.34 7.85
N GLY A 32 -7.20 -9.42 8.74
CA GLY A 32 -5.79 -9.18 8.44
C GLY A 32 -5.55 -8.03 7.45
N PRO A 33 -5.59 -6.76 7.87
CA PRO A 33 -5.41 -5.60 6.99
C PRO A 33 -4.27 -5.75 5.99
N GLY A 34 -3.08 -6.16 6.46
CA GLY A 34 -1.91 -6.39 5.61
C GLY A 34 -2.12 -7.53 4.59
N THR A 35 -2.85 -8.59 4.93
CA THR A 35 -3.22 -9.64 3.96
C THR A 35 -4.09 -9.09 2.84
N VAL A 36 -5.10 -8.29 3.18
CA VAL A 36 -5.96 -7.65 2.16
C VAL A 36 -5.18 -6.61 1.36
N GLY A 37 -4.27 -5.87 2.00
CA GLY A 37 -3.32 -4.98 1.34
C GLY A 37 -2.44 -5.70 0.32
N SER A 38 -1.86 -6.84 0.68
CA SER A 38 -1.05 -7.67 -0.22
C SER A 38 -1.87 -8.24 -1.39
N ILE A 39 -3.08 -8.73 -1.14
CA ILE A 39 -3.98 -9.21 -2.21
C ILE A 39 -4.32 -8.07 -3.18
N ALA A 40 -4.66 -6.89 -2.65
CA ALA A 40 -4.88 -5.70 -3.46
C ALA A 40 -3.62 -5.30 -4.23
N GLY A 41 -2.44 -5.39 -3.61
CA GLY A 41 -1.13 -5.19 -4.22
C GLY A 41 -0.90 -6.09 -5.43
N CYS A 42 -1.13 -7.40 -5.28
CA CYS A 42 -1.05 -8.37 -6.37
C CYS A 42 -2.03 -8.03 -7.51
N GLY A 43 -3.29 -7.72 -7.17
CA GLY A 43 -4.30 -7.34 -8.15
C GLY A 43 -3.95 -6.07 -8.92
N LEU A 44 -3.42 -5.05 -8.25
CA LEU A 44 -2.94 -3.82 -8.88
C LEU A 44 -1.70 -4.06 -9.76
N PHE A 45 -0.77 -4.91 -9.31
CA PHE A 45 0.40 -5.25 -10.10
C PHE A 45 0.04 -6.03 -11.37
N TRP A 46 -0.98 -6.89 -11.31
CA TRP A 46 -1.52 -7.60 -12.48
C TRP A 46 -1.90 -6.62 -13.61
N LEU A 47 -2.50 -5.48 -13.27
CA LEU A 47 -2.85 -4.43 -14.23
C LEU A 47 -1.62 -3.72 -14.82
N ALA A 48 -0.50 -3.74 -14.10
CA ALA A 48 0.77 -3.17 -14.52
C ALA A 48 1.66 -4.16 -15.30
N LEU A 49 1.29 -5.45 -15.42
CA LEU A 49 2.06 -6.43 -16.20
C LEU A 49 2.48 -5.96 -17.60
N PRO A 50 1.60 -5.35 -18.43
CA PRO A 50 1.98 -4.90 -19.78
C PRO A 50 2.87 -3.64 -19.79
N TRP A 51 3.13 -3.02 -18.65
CA TRP A 51 3.94 -1.81 -18.59
C TRP A 51 5.41 -2.12 -18.81
N ALA A 52 6.13 -1.17 -19.41
CA ALA A 52 7.57 -1.22 -19.49
C ALA A 52 8.20 -1.28 -18.08
N PHE A 53 9.31 -1.99 -17.94
CA PHE A 53 10.02 -2.14 -16.67
C PHE A 53 10.36 -0.80 -16.01
N SER A 54 10.80 0.19 -16.80
CA SER A 54 11.10 1.54 -16.30
C SER A 54 9.88 2.24 -15.72
N LEU A 55 8.69 2.05 -16.30
CA LEU A 55 7.45 2.62 -15.79
C LEU A 55 7.04 1.93 -14.48
N LYS A 56 7.13 0.60 -14.40
CA LYS A 56 6.88 -0.15 -13.15
C LYS A 56 7.77 0.37 -12.02
N LEU A 57 9.07 0.47 -12.28
CA LEU A 57 10.05 0.96 -11.30
C LEU A 57 9.77 2.41 -10.88
N ALA A 58 9.44 3.29 -11.84
CA ALA A 58 9.10 4.69 -11.56
C ALA A 58 7.83 4.80 -10.69
N THR A 59 6.81 3.99 -10.98
CA THR A 59 5.57 3.95 -10.18
C THR A 59 5.81 3.45 -8.77
N ILE A 60 6.60 2.38 -8.59
CA ILE A 60 6.95 1.85 -7.27
C ILE A 60 7.76 2.89 -6.48
N GLY A 61 8.77 3.50 -7.09
CA GLY A 61 9.57 4.54 -6.45
C GLY A 61 8.74 5.76 -6.06
N PHE A 62 7.84 6.21 -6.94
CA PHE A 62 6.89 7.28 -6.63
C PHE A 62 5.99 6.89 -5.46
N ALA A 63 5.40 5.70 -5.48
CA ALA A 63 4.52 5.25 -4.41
C ALA A 63 5.24 5.13 -3.08
N PHE A 64 6.49 4.65 -3.06
CA PHE A 64 7.32 4.57 -1.87
C PHE A 64 7.56 5.96 -1.25
N VAL A 65 8.01 6.93 -2.06
CA VAL A 65 8.31 8.29 -1.59
C VAL A 65 7.05 9.00 -1.10
N ILE A 66 5.95 8.93 -1.86
CA ILE A 66 4.68 9.56 -1.46
C ILE A 66 4.14 8.94 -0.17
N SER A 67 4.29 7.63 0.01
CA SER A 67 3.86 6.94 1.23
C SER A 67 4.62 7.44 2.46
N ILE A 68 5.94 7.62 2.37
CA ILE A 68 6.74 8.20 3.47
C ILE A 68 6.20 9.59 3.84
N VAL A 69 6.01 10.46 2.85
CA VAL A 69 5.50 11.83 3.09
C VAL A 69 4.10 11.81 3.70
N ALA A 70 3.21 10.93 3.22
CA ALA A 70 1.86 10.79 3.72
C ALA A 70 1.83 10.27 5.16
N ILE A 71 2.64 9.25 5.47
CA ILE A 71 2.74 8.66 6.81
C ILE A 71 3.31 9.68 7.80
N GLU A 72 4.41 10.36 7.46
CA GLU A 72 4.97 11.44 8.31
C GLU A 72 3.95 12.55 8.55
N TYR A 73 3.23 12.96 7.50
CA TYR A 73 2.19 13.99 7.60
C TYR A 73 1.08 13.59 8.59
N LEU A 74 0.65 12.32 8.57
CA LEU A 74 -0.37 11.77 9.47
C LEU A 74 0.17 11.63 10.90
N GLN A 75 1.40 11.12 11.08
CA GLN A 75 2.03 10.94 12.38
C GLN A 75 2.21 12.26 13.13
N ARG A 76 2.61 13.35 12.44
CA ARG A 76 2.74 14.69 13.06
C ARG A 76 1.41 15.26 13.59
N ARG A 77 0.27 14.72 13.15
CA ARG A 77 -1.08 15.16 13.57
C ARG A 77 -1.73 14.22 14.57
N ASN A 78 -1.21 13.01 14.69
CA ASN A 78 -1.78 11.99 15.55
C ASN A 78 -0.72 10.93 15.87
N ASP A 79 -0.22 10.94 17.10
CA ASP A 79 0.77 9.95 17.56
C ASP A 79 0.25 8.50 17.47
N ALA A 80 -1.06 8.28 17.52
CA ALA A 80 -1.66 6.95 17.37
C ALA A 80 -1.45 6.33 15.97
N VAL A 81 -0.89 7.08 15.01
CA VAL A 81 -0.56 6.60 13.66
C VAL A 81 0.74 5.78 13.65
N LYS A 82 1.63 5.93 14.64
CA LYS A 82 2.97 5.29 14.60
C LYS A 82 2.92 3.77 14.42
N ASP A 83 1.97 3.10 15.10
CA ASP A 83 1.79 1.64 15.04
C ASP A 83 0.42 1.28 14.43
N ALA A 84 -0.02 2.06 13.44
CA ALA A 84 -1.32 1.88 12.81
C ALA A 84 -1.35 0.68 11.87
N SER A 85 -2.06 -0.38 12.27
CA SER A 85 -2.29 -1.58 11.44
C SER A 85 -3.07 -1.35 10.15
N TRP A 86 -3.64 -0.17 9.94
CA TRP A 86 -4.41 0.18 8.74
C TRP A 86 -3.55 0.88 7.68
N ILE A 87 -2.30 1.22 7.98
CA ILE A 87 -1.31 1.56 6.97
C ILE A 87 -0.92 0.23 6.35
N VAL A 88 -1.33 0.02 5.10
CA VAL A 88 -1.07 -1.23 4.36
C VAL A 88 -0.35 -1.03 3.03
N ILE A 89 0.04 0.21 2.76
CA ILE A 89 0.71 0.60 1.52
C ILE A 89 2.13 0.07 1.46
N ASP A 90 2.77 -0.17 2.60
CA ASP A 90 4.07 -0.82 2.70
C ASP A 90 4.02 -2.29 2.30
N GLU A 91 2.96 -3.03 2.66
CA GLU A 91 2.73 -4.39 2.14
C GLU A 91 2.48 -4.37 0.64
N GLY A 92 1.64 -3.45 0.15
CA GLY A 92 1.37 -3.30 -1.28
C GLY A 92 2.62 -2.98 -2.10
N VAL A 93 3.42 -2.01 -1.65
CA VAL A 93 4.70 -1.65 -2.29
C VAL A 93 5.71 -2.79 -2.19
N GLY A 94 5.77 -3.50 -1.05
CA GLY A 94 6.61 -4.68 -0.89
C GLY A 94 6.27 -5.80 -1.89
N VAL A 95 4.97 -6.06 -2.08
CA VAL A 95 4.48 -6.99 -3.12
C VAL A 95 4.91 -6.54 -4.51
N TRP A 96 4.81 -5.25 -4.84
CA TRP A 96 5.24 -4.76 -6.15
C TRP A 96 6.74 -4.88 -6.39
N ILE A 97 7.55 -4.72 -5.34
CA ILE A 97 8.99 -4.94 -5.40
C ILE A 97 9.29 -6.42 -5.65
N ALA A 98 8.64 -7.33 -4.93
CA ALA A 98 8.78 -8.77 -5.14
C ALA A 98 8.43 -9.16 -6.59
N LEU A 99 7.29 -8.67 -7.08
CA LEU A 99 6.78 -8.99 -8.41
C LEU A 99 7.47 -8.22 -9.56
N LEU A 100 8.49 -7.41 -9.30
CA LEU A 100 9.04 -6.48 -10.31
C LEU A 100 9.47 -7.18 -11.61
N SER A 101 10.04 -8.39 -11.50
CA SER A 101 10.49 -9.21 -12.63
C SER A 101 9.44 -10.22 -13.11
N TRP A 102 8.28 -10.30 -12.44
CA TRP A 102 7.25 -11.30 -12.72
C TRP A 102 6.71 -11.21 -14.14
N ASP A 103 6.69 -12.35 -14.83
CA ASP A 103 6.23 -12.51 -16.22
C ASP A 103 4.74 -12.90 -16.34
N GLY A 104 4.04 -13.06 -15.21
CA GLY A 104 2.65 -13.50 -15.15
C GLY A 104 2.48 -15.01 -14.89
N SER A 105 3.56 -15.79 -14.90
CA SER A 105 3.51 -17.23 -14.58
C SER A 105 3.37 -17.48 -13.08
N ILE A 106 2.60 -18.49 -12.69
CA ILE A 106 2.39 -18.79 -11.26
C ILE A 106 3.68 -19.23 -10.56
N ASP A 107 4.57 -19.94 -11.28
CA ASP A 107 5.83 -20.43 -10.74
C ASP A 107 6.75 -19.26 -10.36
N MET A 108 6.88 -18.28 -11.25
CA MET A 108 7.66 -17.08 -10.98
C MET A 108 7.00 -16.20 -9.90
N MET A 109 5.67 -16.18 -9.83
CA MET A 109 4.96 -15.49 -8.75
C MET A 109 5.36 -16.08 -7.40
N VAL A 110 5.31 -17.40 -7.23
CA VAL A 110 5.72 -18.07 -5.99
C VAL A 110 7.20 -17.84 -5.71
N ALA A 111 8.06 -17.96 -6.72
CA ALA A 111 9.51 -17.75 -6.58
C ALA A 111 9.86 -16.33 -6.12
N SER A 112 9.03 -15.33 -6.40
CA SER A 112 9.29 -13.94 -6.01
C SER A 112 9.18 -13.66 -4.50
N PHE A 113 8.64 -14.62 -3.73
CA PHE A 113 8.43 -14.49 -2.28
C PHE A 113 9.32 -15.42 -1.43
N VAL A 114 10.33 -16.09 -2.02
CA VAL A 114 11.23 -17.05 -1.32
C VAL A 114 12.70 -16.75 -1.53
#